data_AF-A0A847DMV7-F1
#
_entry.id   AF-A0A847DMV7-F1
#
_cell.length_a   1.000
_cell.length_b   1.000
_cell.length_c   1.000
_cell.angle_alpha   90.00
_cell.angle_beta   90.00
_cell.angle_gamma   90.00
#
_symmetry.space_group_name_H-M   'P 1'
#
loop_
_entity.id
_entity.type
_entity.pdbx_description
1 polymer ?
#
loop_
_entity_poly.entity_id
_entity_poly.type
_entity_poly.pdbx_seq_one_letter_code
_entity_poly.pdbx_strand_id
1 'polypeptide(L)'
;MKNTIFRMVCVAIAGIVLLLVTCYIMKPGLPSWKPLPSNPSEVDFSYTLNPYIQQVIRQYQRQTPILPLNYKEDPKSLGVSRDLYYRGKKIADGDPQRRAYCIGFVFEIYMQAQNEVPFSRLFRFKVGNGDQDVFRVFRRLFYGTNSKRTFAEALVTYNLGVKVSRYEDALPGDLVQFWRTKGESGHSGIFQGWTYDKKGVIDGINLYQVSFDTGENTIGHYRISTEVAGSVDPAQTYIVRPVIRK
;
A
#
# COMPACT_ATOMS: atom_id res chain seq x y z
N MET A 1 79.86 -7.09 -11.57
CA MET A 1 79.82 -7.60 -12.96
C MET A 1 78.57 -8.44 -13.15
N LYS A 2 77.75 -8.06 -14.14
CA LYS A 2 76.81 -8.88 -14.94
C LYS A 2 75.61 -9.47 -14.17
N ASN A 3 74.38 -8.97 -14.41
CA ASN A 3 73.43 -9.34 -15.49
C ASN A 3 73.12 -10.86 -15.43
N THR A 4 71.88 -11.39 -15.51
CA THR A 4 70.80 -11.08 -16.45
C THR A 4 69.59 -11.97 -16.11
N ILE A 5 68.39 -11.37 -16.02
CA ILE A 5 67.14 -11.75 -16.70
C ILE A 5 66.66 -13.22 -16.63
N PHE A 6 65.49 -13.42 -16.01
CA PHE A 6 64.40 -14.14 -16.66
C PHE A 6 63.05 -13.50 -16.31
N ARG A 7 62.44 -12.86 -17.31
CA ARG A 7 61.05 -12.36 -17.35
C ARG A 7 60.17 -13.48 -17.89
N MET A 8 59.05 -13.78 -17.23
CA MET A 8 57.82 -14.41 -17.75
C MET A 8 56.98 -14.76 -16.51
N VAL A 9 55.71 -14.40 -16.29
CA VAL A 9 54.59 -13.97 -17.11
C VAL A 9 53.69 -13.11 -16.21
N CYS A 10 53.20 -11.98 -16.72
CA CYS A 10 52.06 -11.25 -16.17
C CYS A 10 50.80 -12.13 -16.20
N VAL A 11 50.16 -12.43 -15.06
CA VAL A 11 48.68 -12.54 -14.94
C VAL A 11 48.31 -12.39 -13.45
N ALA A 12 47.39 -11.45 -13.20
CA ALA A 12 46.36 -11.35 -12.15
C ALA A 12 46.52 -12.23 -10.88
N ILE A 13 46.32 -11.71 -9.67
CA ILE A 13 45.03 -11.19 -9.18
C ILE A 13 45.34 -10.24 -8.01
N ALA A 14 45.10 -8.94 -8.23
CA ALA A 14 44.89 -8.01 -7.12
C ALA A 14 43.56 -8.41 -6.47
N GLY A 15 43.64 -9.06 -5.31
CA GLY A 15 42.50 -9.35 -4.45
C GLY A 15 41.94 -8.06 -3.86
N ILE A 16 41.23 -7.31 -4.69
CA ILE A 16 40.35 -6.24 -4.24
C ILE A 16 39.16 -6.96 -3.60
N VAL A 17 39.14 -6.91 -2.28
CA VAL A 17 37.97 -7.13 -1.45
C VAL A 17 36.84 -6.27 -2.03
N LEU A 18 35.98 -6.89 -2.84
CA LEU A 18 34.71 -6.34 -3.25
C LEU A 18 33.81 -6.36 -2.01
N LEU A 19 34.06 -5.41 -1.11
CA LEU A 19 33.08 -4.96 -0.15
C LEU A 19 31.90 -4.49 -0.98
N LEU A 20 30.89 -5.35 -1.11
CA LEU A 20 29.54 -4.99 -1.52
C LEU A 20 29.03 -3.96 -0.51
N VAL A 21 29.46 -2.71 -0.69
CA VAL A 21 28.71 -1.56 -0.24
C VAL A 21 27.50 -1.53 -1.16
N THR A 22 26.51 -2.36 -0.85
CA THR A 22 25.13 -2.01 -1.18
C THR A 22 24.94 -0.63 -0.61
N CYS A 23 24.98 0.37 -1.48
CA CYS A 23 24.51 1.72 -1.21
C CYS A 23 23.07 1.59 -0.73
N TYR A 24 22.90 1.38 0.57
CA TYR A 24 21.78 1.90 1.31
C TYR A 24 21.86 3.41 1.12
N ILE A 25 21.31 3.89 0.00
CA ILE A 25 20.88 5.27 -0.10
C ILE A 25 19.90 5.39 1.06
N MET A 26 20.38 5.94 2.18
CA MET A 26 19.55 6.20 3.34
C MET A 26 18.49 7.18 2.87
N LYS A 27 17.31 6.67 2.50
CA LYS A 27 16.16 7.53 2.23
C LYS A 27 15.94 8.33 3.52
N PRO A 28 16.03 9.67 3.47
CA PRO A 28 16.00 10.48 4.68
C PRO A 28 14.72 10.21 5.47
N GLY A 29 14.87 10.05 6.79
CA GLY A 29 13.75 9.85 7.71
C GLY A 29 13.21 8.42 7.81
N LEU A 30 13.88 7.41 7.21
CA LEU A 30 13.51 6.02 7.49
C LEU A 30 13.78 5.70 8.97
N PRO A 31 12.81 5.07 9.64
CA PRO A 31 12.95 4.79 11.06
C PRO A 31 13.86 3.58 11.30
N SER A 32 14.59 3.58 12.42
CA SER A 32 15.50 2.50 12.86
C SER A 32 14.80 1.23 13.35
N TRP A 33 13.56 0.98 12.90
CA TRP A 33 12.77 -0.16 13.36
C TRP A 33 13.34 -1.49 12.87
N LYS A 34 13.16 -2.55 13.67
CA LYS A 34 13.39 -3.93 13.20
C LYS A 34 12.57 -4.16 11.92
N PRO A 35 13.14 -4.72 10.84
CA PRO A 35 12.39 -5.04 9.64
C PRO A 35 11.17 -5.92 9.95
N LEU A 36 10.08 -5.73 9.21
CA LEU A 36 8.95 -6.66 9.26
C LEU A 36 9.34 -7.99 8.59
N PRO A 37 8.68 -9.10 8.95
CA PRO A 37 8.88 -10.35 8.22
C PRO A 37 8.50 -10.17 6.75
N SER A 38 9.18 -10.92 5.88
CA SER A 38 8.88 -10.97 4.44
C SER A 38 7.60 -11.74 4.14
N ASN A 39 7.22 -12.68 5.01
CA ASN A 39 6.01 -13.47 4.92
C ASN A 39 4.87 -12.82 5.75
N PRO A 40 3.73 -12.45 5.15
CA PRO A 40 2.61 -11.83 5.86
C PRO A 40 1.99 -12.74 6.93
N SER A 41 2.13 -14.06 6.79
CA SER A 41 1.59 -15.05 7.74
C SER A 41 2.41 -15.14 9.04
N GLU A 42 3.62 -14.57 9.05
CA GLU A 42 4.46 -14.44 10.26
C GLU A 42 4.13 -13.19 11.06
N VAL A 43 3.28 -12.30 10.53
CA VAL A 43 2.78 -11.15 11.28
C VAL A 43 1.65 -11.64 12.18
N ASP A 44 1.90 -11.62 13.49
CA ASP A 44 0.85 -11.86 14.49
C ASP A 44 -0.32 -10.89 14.25
N PHE A 45 -1.51 -11.46 14.08
CA PHE A 45 -2.73 -10.76 13.71
C PHE A 45 -3.07 -9.62 14.68
N SER A 46 -2.69 -9.72 15.96
CA SER A 46 -2.87 -8.67 16.98
C SER A 46 -2.05 -7.40 16.72
N TYR A 47 -1.09 -7.47 15.77
CA TYR A 47 -0.30 -6.37 15.26
C TYR A 47 -0.68 -5.97 13.83
N THR A 48 -1.87 -6.37 13.37
CA THR A 48 -2.41 -5.93 12.07
C THR A 48 -3.44 -4.83 12.27
N LEU A 49 -3.60 -3.96 11.27
CA LEU A 49 -4.69 -2.99 11.26
C LEU A 49 -6.01 -3.59 10.77
N ASN A 50 -6.01 -4.81 10.25
CA ASN A 50 -7.18 -5.45 9.64
C ASN A 50 -8.45 -5.37 10.53
N PRO A 51 -8.42 -5.69 11.84
CA PRO A 51 -9.60 -5.58 12.69
C PRO A 51 -10.14 -4.15 12.81
N TYR A 52 -9.24 -3.16 12.88
CA TYR A 52 -9.57 -1.74 13.00
C TYR A 52 -10.10 -1.18 11.67
N ILE A 53 -9.53 -1.60 10.55
CA ILE A 53 -10.05 -1.29 9.22
C ILE A 53 -11.48 -1.82 9.08
N GLN A 54 -11.71 -3.06 9.49
CA GLN A 54 -13.05 -3.65 9.46
C GLN A 54 -14.03 -2.94 10.40
N GLN A 55 -13.56 -2.42 11.54
CA GLN A 55 -14.35 -1.55 12.42
C GLN A 55 -14.73 -0.24 11.74
N VAL A 56 -13.78 0.44 11.10
CA VAL A 56 -14.04 1.66 10.34
C VAL A 56 -15.04 1.40 9.22
N ILE A 57 -14.90 0.32 8.45
CA ILE A 57 -15.86 -0.06 7.40
C ILE A 57 -17.29 -0.16 7.96
N ARG A 58 -17.47 -0.86 9.09
CA ARG A 58 -18.78 -0.98 9.76
C ARG A 58 -19.35 0.38 10.20
N GLN A 59 -18.50 1.33 10.58
CA GLN A 59 -18.95 2.70 10.89
C GLN A 59 -19.44 3.42 9.63
N TYR A 60 -18.73 3.34 8.50
CA TYR A 60 -19.18 3.94 7.24
C TYR A 60 -20.47 3.34 6.72
N GLN A 61 -20.67 2.02 6.86
CA GLN A 61 -21.91 1.35 6.47
C GLN A 61 -23.15 1.82 7.25
N ARG A 62 -22.97 2.54 8.36
CA ARG A 62 -24.04 3.12 9.18
C ARG A 62 -24.25 4.62 8.94
N GLN A 63 -23.46 5.23 8.06
CA GLN A 63 -23.49 6.65 7.74
C GLN A 63 -24.11 6.87 6.35
N THR A 64 -24.37 8.13 6.02
CA THR A 64 -24.66 8.53 4.63
C THR A 64 -23.55 8.04 3.72
N PRO A 65 -23.88 7.35 2.61
CA PRO A 65 -22.89 6.86 1.66
C PRO A 65 -22.01 7.98 1.10
N ILE A 66 -20.76 7.62 0.85
CA ILE A 66 -19.74 8.39 0.16
C ILE A 66 -19.88 8.12 -1.33
N LEU A 67 -20.02 9.18 -2.12
CA LEU A 67 -20.17 9.07 -3.56
C LEU A 67 -18.81 9.19 -4.26
N PRO A 68 -18.66 8.65 -5.49
CA PRO A 68 -17.42 8.80 -6.25
C PRO A 68 -17.21 10.26 -6.67
N LEU A 69 -15.99 10.76 -6.49
CA LEU A 69 -15.54 12.05 -7.01
C LEU A 69 -14.87 11.86 -8.37
N ASN A 70 -15.16 12.72 -9.34
CA ASN A 70 -14.48 12.69 -10.63
C ASN A 70 -13.15 13.45 -10.55
N TYR A 71 -12.05 12.82 -10.98
CA TYR A 71 -10.74 13.47 -10.99
C TYR A 71 -10.72 14.78 -11.78
N LYS A 72 -11.54 14.86 -12.85
CA LYS A 72 -11.63 16.07 -13.68
C LYS A 72 -12.28 17.25 -12.96
N GLU A 73 -13.10 17.01 -11.95
CA GLU A 73 -13.79 18.07 -11.19
C GLU A 73 -12.86 18.75 -10.19
N ASP A 74 -11.97 18.00 -9.54
CA ASP A 74 -11.02 18.54 -8.56
C ASP A 74 -9.66 17.85 -8.58
N PRO A 75 -8.85 18.06 -9.63
CA PRO A 75 -7.58 17.35 -9.81
C PRO A 75 -6.51 17.70 -8.76
N LYS A 76 -6.73 18.73 -7.94
CA LYS A 76 -5.81 19.15 -6.88
C LYS A 76 -6.13 18.53 -5.53
N SER A 77 -7.35 18.02 -5.36
CA SER A 77 -7.79 17.34 -4.15
C SER A 77 -7.12 15.98 -3.97
N LEU A 78 -7.06 15.56 -2.71
CA LEU A 78 -6.64 14.20 -2.33
C LEU A 78 -7.81 13.19 -2.43
N GLY A 79 -9.01 13.66 -2.80
CA GLY A 79 -10.19 12.83 -3.02
C GLY A 79 -10.62 12.07 -1.77
N VAL A 80 -10.62 12.74 -0.63
CA VAL A 80 -11.10 12.21 0.66
C VAL A 80 -12.44 12.85 1.00
N SER A 81 -13.30 12.14 1.73
CA SER A 81 -14.66 12.59 2.06
C SER A 81 -14.75 13.47 3.31
N ARG A 82 -13.66 13.54 4.09
CA ARG A 82 -13.55 14.35 5.31
C ARG A 82 -12.13 14.84 5.52
N ASP A 83 -12.00 15.88 6.33
CA ASP A 83 -10.68 16.35 6.75
C ASP A 83 -9.91 15.24 7.47
N LEU A 84 -8.65 15.06 7.08
CA LEU A 84 -7.75 14.10 7.69
C LEU A 84 -6.66 14.83 8.44
N TYR A 85 -6.30 14.26 9.59
CA TYR A 85 -5.27 14.80 10.47
C TYR A 85 -4.21 13.73 10.74
N TYR A 86 -2.96 14.17 10.81
CA TYR A 86 -1.85 13.36 11.25
C TYR A 86 -1.07 14.12 12.32
N ARG A 87 -1.03 13.54 13.53
CA ARG A 87 -0.36 14.14 14.70
C ARG A 87 -0.80 15.58 14.95
N GLY A 88 -2.11 15.83 14.89
CA GLY A 88 -2.73 17.13 15.15
C GLY A 88 -2.66 18.14 14.00
N LYS A 89 -1.95 17.84 12.90
CA LYS A 89 -1.91 18.70 11.72
C LYS A 89 -2.79 18.17 10.61
N LYS A 90 -3.55 19.06 9.97
CA LYS A 90 -4.37 18.69 8.82
C LYS A 90 -3.48 18.26 7.66
N ILE A 91 -3.81 17.15 7.03
CA ILE A 91 -3.08 16.55 5.90
C ILE A 91 -3.94 16.35 4.67
N ALA A 92 -5.26 16.50 4.75
CA ALA A 92 -6.14 16.47 3.59
C ALA A 92 -7.41 17.23 3.93
N ASP A 93 -7.90 18.00 2.97
CA ASP A 93 -9.22 18.62 3.05
C ASP A 93 -10.26 17.66 2.48
N GLY A 94 -11.36 17.50 3.20
CA GLY A 94 -12.51 16.71 2.76
C GLY A 94 -13.28 17.39 1.64
N ASP A 95 -13.80 16.60 0.70
CA ASP A 95 -14.79 17.09 -0.26
C ASP A 95 -16.06 17.53 0.49
N PRO A 96 -16.55 18.77 0.32
CA PRO A 96 -17.72 19.27 1.03
C PRO A 96 -19.01 18.50 0.77
N GLN A 97 -19.08 17.77 -0.36
CA GLN A 97 -20.22 16.92 -0.72
C GLN A 97 -20.02 15.47 -0.27
N ARG A 98 -18.99 15.19 0.55
CA ARG A 98 -18.61 13.86 1.04
C ARG A 98 -18.36 12.86 -0.09
N ARG A 99 -17.66 13.29 -1.12
CA ARG A 99 -17.24 12.44 -2.25
C ARG A 99 -15.78 12.03 -2.11
N ALA A 100 -15.37 10.95 -2.77
CA ALA A 100 -14.00 10.47 -2.72
C ALA A 100 -13.51 9.79 -4.00
N TYR A 101 -12.20 9.83 -4.23
CA TYR A 101 -11.53 8.92 -5.16
C TYR A 101 -11.38 7.55 -4.51
N CYS A 102 -11.32 6.49 -5.31
CA CYS A 102 -11.09 5.14 -4.78
C CYS A 102 -9.83 5.07 -3.89
N ILE A 103 -8.70 5.62 -4.35
CA ILE A 103 -7.46 5.64 -3.57
C ILE A 103 -7.52 6.59 -2.36
N GLY A 104 -8.23 7.71 -2.48
CA GLY A 104 -8.42 8.66 -1.38
C GLY A 104 -9.30 8.07 -0.28
N PHE A 105 -10.34 7.33 -0.63
CA PHE A 105 -11.16 6.60 0.33
C PHE A 105 -10.38 5.49 1.05
N VAL A 106 -9.52 4.75 0.34
CA VAL A 106 -8.60 3.79 0.96
C VAL A 106 -7.62 4.49 1.92
N PHE A 107 -7.06 5.65 1.53
CA PHE A 107 -6.20 6.44 2.41
C PHE A 107 -6.94 6.93 3.65
N GLU A 108 -8.16 7.41 3.50
CA GLU A 108 -9.03 7.84 4.59
C GLU A 108 -9.31 6.71 5.57
N ILE A 109 -9.76 5.53 5.09
CA ILE A 109 -10.00 4.38 5.97
C ILE A 109 -8.72 3.94 6.68
N TYR A 110 -7.59 3.91 5.98
CA TYR A 110 -6.30 3.59 6.59
C TYR A 110 -5.95 4.58 7.72
N MET A 111 -6.11 5.88 7.50
CA MET A 111 -5.84 6.90 8.52
C MET A 111 -6.83 6.83 9.70
N GLN A 112 -8.11 6.55 9.45
CA GLN A 112 -9.11 6.36 10.50
C GLN A 112 -8.83 5.10 11.32
N ALA A 113 -8.42 3.99 10.68
CA ALA A 113 -8.11 2.76 11.37
C ALA A 113 -6.94 2.92 12.35
N GLN A 114 -5.98 3.79 12.04
CA GLN A 114 -4.91 4.15 12.97
C GLN A 114 -5.47 4.84 14.23
N ASN A 115 -6.51 5.67 14.10
CA ASN A 115 -7.14 6.36 15.23
C ASN A 115 -7.95 5.43 16.13
N GLU A 116 -8.46 4.31 15.58
CA GLU A 116 -9.18 3.29 16.34
C GLU A 116 -8.26 2.38 17.17
N VAL A 117 -6.95 2.43 16.93
CA VAL A 117 -5.97 1.68 17.72
C VAL A 117 -5.97 2.21 19.16
N PRO A 118 -6.02 1.34 20.21
CA PRO A 118 -6.06 1.77 21.59
C PRO A 118 -4.92 2.74 21.93
N PHE A 119 -5.20 3.74 22.77
CA PHE A 119 -4.26 4.81 23.11
C PHE A 119 -2.88 4.30 23.57
N SER A 120 -2.83 3.17 24.28
CA SER A 120 -1.59 2.49 24.69
C SER A 120 -0.67 2.07 23.53
N ARG A 121 -1.21 2.00 22.32
CA ARG A 121 -0.53 1.68 21.07
C ARG A 121 -0.56 2.86 20.07
N LEU A 122 -1.42 3.86 20.27
CA LEU A 122 -1.64 4.97 19.35
C LEU A 122 -0.40 5.86 19.14
N PHE A 123 0.40 6.09 20.18
CA PHE A 123 1.67 6.84 20.06
C PHE A 123 2.69 6.20 19.11
N ARG A 124 2.43 4.97 18.66
CA ARG A 124 3.31 4.21 17.77
C ARG A 124 3.03 4.47 16.29
N PHE A 125 1.87 5.03 15.93
CA PHE A 125 1.67 5.42 14.55
C PHE A 125 2.51 6.64 14.22
N LYS A 126 3.63 6.38 13.55
CA LYS A 126 4.46 7.40 12.93
C LYS A 126 5.03 6.90 11.62
N VAL A 127 4.87 7.72 10.58
CA VAL A 127 5.61 7.57 9.33
C VAL A 127 7.02 8.09 9.56
N GLY A 128 8.02 7.24 9.39
CA GLY A 128 9.42 7.63 9.61
C GLY A 128 9.69 8.09 11.04
N ASN A 129 10.25 9.29 11.18
CA ASN A 129 10.45 9.97 12.45
C ASN A 129 9.20 10.70 12.99
N GLY A 130 8.09 10.73 12.23
CA GLY A 130 6.88 11.47 12.58
C GLY A 130 6.80 12.89 12.01
N ASP A 131 7.80 13.31 11.25
CA ASP A 131 7.87 14.62 10.61
C ASP A 131 6.81 14.80 9.50
N GLN A 132 6.36 16.03 9.30
CA GLN A 132 5.31 16.35 8.32
C GLN A 132 5.80 16.30 6.87
N ASP A 133 7.06 16.64 6.61
CA ASP A 133 7.63 16.54 5.27
C ASP A 133 7.91 15.09 4.90
N VAL A 134 8.35 14.28 5.87
CA VAL A 134 8.44 12.81 5.69
C VAL A 134 7.05 12.22 5.42
N PHE A 135 6.03 12.67 6.14
CA PHE A 135 4.65 12.26 5.88
C PHE A 135 4.17 12.70 4.49
N ARG A 136 4.53 13.90 4.04
CA ARG A 136 4.18 14.40 2.70
C ARG A 136 4.78 13.51 1.60
N VAL A 137 6.03 13.06 1.77
CA VAL A 137 6.67 12.10 0.84
C VAL A 137 5.96 10.75 0.87
N PHE A 138 5.68 10.22 2.06
CA PHE A 138 4.88 8.98 2.20
C PHE A 138 3.53 9.08 1.51
N ARG A 139 2.80 10.19 1.70
CA ARG A 139 1.49 10.42 1.08
C ARG A 139 1.60 10.45 -0.44
N ARG A 140 2.60 11.12 -1.02
CA ARG A 140 2.83 11.11 -2.48
C ARG A 140 3.06 9.69 -3.00
N LEU A 141 3.87 8.91 -2.28
CA LEU A 141 4.10 7.50 -2.62
C LEU A 141 2.82 6.66 -2.49
N PHE A 142 2.03 6.90 -1.44
CA PHE A 142 0.75 6.23 -1.19
C PHE A 142 -0.21 6.42 -2.37
N TYR A 143 -0.26 7.62 -2.95
CA TYR A 143 -1.09 7.95 -4.11
C TYR A 143 -0.48 7.52 -5.46
N GLY A 144 0.69 6.87 -5.46
CA GLY A 144 1.27 6.31 -6.68
C GLY A 144 1.95 7.30 -7.60
N THR A 145 2.40 8.47 -7.13
CA THR A 145 3.04 9.48 -8.00
C THR A 145 4.26 8.95 -8.76
N ASN A 146 4.88 7.87 -8.26
CA ASN A 146 6.12 7.32 -8.81
C ASN A 146 6.00 5.82 -9.16
N SER A 147 4.84 5.19 -8.93
CA SER A 147 4.71 3.74 -9.02
C SER A 147 3.25 3.27 -9.09
N LYS A 148 3.00 2.29 -9.95
CA LYS A 148 1.73 1.55 -10.02
C LYS A 148 1.39 0.77 -8.75
N ARG A 149 2.35 0.58 -7.85
CA ARG A 149 2.17 -0.14 -6.57
C ARG A 149 1.56 0.72 -5.48
N THR A 150 1.56 2.05 -5.65
CA THR A 150 0.87 3.01 -4.79
C THR A 150 1.16 2.77 -3.29
N PHE A 151 0.14 2.62 -2.46
CA PHE A 151 0.25 2.37 -1.03
C PHE A 151 0.90 1.04 -0.67
N ALA A 152 0.89 0.04 -1.56
CA ALA A 152 1.62 -1.21 -1.29
C ALA A 152 3.12 -0.93 -1.21
N GLU A 153 3.64 -0.05 -2.06
CA GLU A 153 5.03 0.40 -1.97
C GLU A 153 5.26 1.37 -0.81
N ALA A 154 4.33 2.30 -0.57
CA ALA A 154 4.47 3.27 0.51
C ALA A 154 4.53 2.59 1.88
N LEU A 155 3.59 1.69 2.16
CA LEU A 155 3.52 1.00 3.44
C LEU A 155 4.72 0.08 3.65
N VAL A 156 5.17 -0.65 2.63
CA VAL A 156 6.38 -1.48 2.75
C VAL A 156 7.63 -0.62 2.95
N THR A 157 7.81 0.44 2.17
CA THR A 157 8.97 1.35 2.26
C THR A 157 9.09 1.99 3.63
N TYR A 158 7.97 2.47 4.17
CA TYR A 158 7.93 3.09 5.49
C TYR A 158 7.71 2.10 6.61
N ASN A 159 7.79 0.80 6.30
CA ASN A 159 7.78 -0.24 7.31
C ASN A 159 6.42 -0.27 8.05
N LEU A 160 5.32 0.15 7.42
CA LEU A 160 3.94 0.22 7.95
C LEU A 160 3.02 -0.88 7.38
N GLY A 161 3.55 -1.76 6.55
CA GLY A 161 2.82 -2.91 6.05
C GLY A 161 3.75 -3.99 5.50
N VAL A 162 3.18 -5.19 5.32
CA VAL A 162 3.86 -6.33 4.72
C VAL A 162 3.18 -6.68 3.41
N LYS A 163 3.98 -6.91 2.36
CA LYS A 163 3.46 -7.35 1.07
C LYS A 163 2.80 -8.73 1.22
N VAL A 164 1.58 -8.86 0.74
CA VAL A 164 0.91 -10.15 0.60
C VAL A 164 1.25 -10.72 -0.78
N SER A 165 2.12 -11.72 -0.82
CA SER A 165 2.70 -12.23 -2.07
C SER A 165 1.95 -13.42 -2.66
N ARG A 166 1.11 -14.10 -1.87
CA ARG A 166 0.21 -15.18 -2.31
C ARG A 166 -1.23 -14.73 -2.03
N TYR A 167 -2.14 -14.99 -2.96
CA TYR A 167 -3.52 -14.52 -2.82
C TYR A 167 -4.25 -15.20 -1.66
N GLU A 168 -3.92 -16.46 -1.40
CA GLU A 168 -4.46 -17.26 -0.32
C GLU A 168 -4.10 -16.70 1.07
N ASP A 169 -3.04 -15.90 1.16
CA ASP A 169 -2.64 -15.23 2.40
C ASP A 169 -3.44 -13.95 2.64
N ALA A 170 -4.22 -13.44 1.68
CA ALA A 170 -4.97 -12.19 1.83
C ALA A 170 -6.10 -12.34 2.86
N LEU A 171 -6.24 -11.32 3.71
CA LEU A 171 -7.23 -11.28 4.79
C LEU A 171 -8.12 -10.04 4.67
N PRO A 172 -9.41 -10.11 5.06
CA PRO A 172 -10.28 -8.95 5.08
C PRO A 172 -9.61 -7.77 5.80
N GLY A 173 -9.62 -6.59 5.17
CA GLY A 173 -8.91 -5.41 5.67
C GLY A 173 -7.53 -5.17 5.07
N ASP A 174 -6.96 -6.11 4.31
CA ASP A 174 -5.77 -5.83 3.50
C ASP A 174 -6.11 -4.78 2.42
N LEU A 175 -5.15 -3.92 2.10
CA LEU A 175 -5.34 -2.88 1.08
C LEU A 175 -4.95 -3.44 -0.29
N VAL A 176 -5.75 -3.18 -1.31
CA VAL A 176 -5.58 -3.73 -2.66
C VAL A 176 -5.55 -2.64 -3.71
N GLN A 177 -4.47 -2.57 -4.46
CA GLN A 177 -4.37 -1.80 -5.71
C GLN A 177 -4.28 -2.79 -6.86
N PHE A 178 -5.16 -2.67 -7.85
CA PHE A 178 -5.02 -3.43 -9.09
C PHE A 178 -5.01 -2.55 -10.33
N TRP A 179 -4.56 -3.12 -11.44
CA TRP A 179 -4.67 -2.56 -12.78
C TRP A 179 -5.37 -3.56 -13.69
N ARG A 180 -6.00 -3.07 -14.75
CA ARG A 180 -6.74 -3.91 -15.71
C ARG A 180 -5.84 -4.41 -16.83
N THR A 181 -6.17 -5.57 -17.41
CA THR A 181 -5.37 -6.23 -18.47
C THR A 181 -5.23 -5.43 -19.76
N LYS A 182 -6.22 -4.60 -20.08
CA LYS A 182 -6.23 -3.75 -21.26
C LYS A 182 -6.71 -2.35 -20.86
N GLY A 183 -5.80 -1.39 -20.89
CA GLY A 183 -6.01 0.00 -20.48
C GLY A 183 -5.18 0.41 -19.25
N GLU A 184 -4.97 1.71 -19.08
CA GLU A 184 -4.20 2.27 -17.94
C GLU A 184 -5.09 2.60 -16.73
N SER A 185 -6.21 1.88 -16.57
CA SER A 185 -7.16 2.14 -15.49
C SER A 185 -6.85 1.26 -14.28
N GLY A 186 -6.41 1.91 -13.21
CA GLY A 186 -6.22 1.31 -11.89
C GLY A 186 -7.44 1.48 -11.00
N HIS A 187 -7.52 0.66 -9.95
CA HIS A 187 -8.54 0.82 -8.91
C HIS A 187 -7.99 0.37 -7.55
N SER A 188 -8.47 1.01 -6.49
CA SER A 188 -8.06 0.75 -5.12
C SER A 188 -9.27 0.40 -4.27
N GLY A 189 -9.11 -0.59 -3.38
CA GLY A 189 -10.14 -0.96 -2.43
C GLY A 189 -9.57 -1.74 -1.24
N ILE A 190 -10.46 -2.15 -0.35
CA ILE A 190 -10.11 -2.94 0.83
C ILE A 190 -10.64 -4.35 0.64
N PHE A 191 -9.73 -5.32 0.66
CA PHE A 191 -10.06 -6.73 0.45
C PHE A 191 -11.15 -7.20 1.43
N GLN A 192 -12.17 -7.87 0.90
CA GLN A 192 -13.22 -8.54 1.68
C GLN A 192 -13.25 -10.06 1.45
N GLY A 193 -12.72 -10.54 0.32
CA GLY A 193 -12.66 -11.95 0.01
C GLY A 193 -12.42 -12.22 -1.47
N TRP A 194 -12.06 -13.46 -1.78
CA TRP A 194 -12.00 -13.98 -3.15
C TRP A 194 -13.35 -14.60 -3.53
N THR A 195 -13.64 -14.63 -4.82
CA THR A 195 -14.62 -15.54 -5.40
C THR A 195 -13.91 -16.67 -6.13
N TYR A 196 -14.60 -17.78 -6.29
CA TYR A 196 -14.05 -18.99 -6.87
C TYR A 196 -14.97 -19.52 -7.95
N ASP A 197 -14.39 -20.02 -9.04
CA ASP A 197 -15.13 -20.73 -10.08
C ASP A 197 -15.57 -22.13 -9.61
N LYS A 198 -16.26 -22.86 -10.49
CA LYS A 198 -16.74 -24.23 -10.22
C LYS A 198 -15.61 -25.25 -9.96
N LYS A 199 -14.37 -24.92 -10.31
CA LYS A 199 -13.18 -25.76 -10.09
C LYS A 199 -12.41 -25.37 -8.83
N GLY A 200 -12.90 -24.38 -8.08
CA GLY A 200 -12.24 -23.87 -6.88
C GLY A 200 -11.05 -22.94 -7.17
N VAL A 201 -10.95 -22.40 -8.40
CA VAL A 201 -9.90 -21.45 -8.78
C VAL A 201 -10.40 -20.03 -8.52
N ILE A 202 -9.55 -19.16 -7.98
CA ILE A 202 -9.87 -17.75 -7.78
C ILE A 202 -10.24 -17.11 -9.13
N ASP A 203 -11.45 -16.59 -9.24
CA ASP A 203 -11.98 -15.97 -10.48
C ASP A 203 -12.38 -14.51 -10.30
N GLY A 204 -12.33 -14.00 -9.08
CA GLY A 204 -12.66 -12.61 -8.78
C GLY A 204 -12.33 -12.20 -7.35
N ILE A 205 -12.48 -10.91 -7.12
CA ILE A 205 -12.14 -10.23 -5.86
C ILE A 205 -13.28 -9.32 -5.43
N ASN A 206 -13.62 -9.40 -4.14
CA ASN A 206 -14.57 -8.51 -3.50
C ASN A 206 -13.81 -7.43 -2.73
N LEU A 207 -14.08 -6.17 -3.05
CA LEU A 207 -13.45 -5.01 -2.45
C LEU A 207 -14.49 -4.09 -1.86
N TYR A 208 -14.32 -3.68 -0.60
CA TYR A 208 -15.02 -2.51 -0.08
C TYR A 208 -14.31 -1.27 -0.60
N GLN A 209 -15.04 -0.46 -1.37
CA GLN A 209 -14.45 0.56 -2.24
C GLN A 209 -15.48 1.62 -2.60
N VAL A 210 -15.05 2.72 -3.21
CA VAL A 210 -15.92 3.71 -3.85
C VAL A 210 -15.56 3.82 -5.32
N SER A 211 -16.54 3.64 -6.21
CA SER A 211 -16.35 3.79 -7.65
C SER A 211 -17.61 4.29 -8.34
N PHE A 212 -17.42 4.77 -9.57
CA PHE A 212 -18.53 5.10 -10.47
C PHE A 212 -19.34 3.86 -10.87
N ASP A 213 -18.73 2.68 -10.87
CA ASP A 213 -19.42 1.43 -11.20
C ASP A 213 -20.47 1.06 -10.13
N THR A 214 -20.16 1.34 -8.86
CA THR A 214 -21.07 1.08 -7.74
C THR A 214 -21.92 2.31 -7.35
N GLY A 215 -21.52 3.51 -7.75
CA GLY A 215 -22.20 4.78 -7.41
C GLY A 215 -22.00 5.27 -5.97
N GLU A 216 -21.52 4.40 -5.07
CA GLU A 216 -21.29 4.71 -3.66
C GLU A 216 -20.20 3.80 -3.04
N ASN A 217 -19.86 4.05 -1.77
CA ASN A 217 -18.98 3.16 -1.02
C ASN A 217 -19.69 1.86 -0.63
N THR A 218 -19.33 0.77 -1.29
CA THR A 218 -19.92 -0.55 -1.04
C THR A 218 -18.95 -1.65 -1.44
N ILE A 219 -19.38 -2.91 -1.31
CA ILE A 219 -18.62 -4.04 -1.83
C ILE A 219 -18.83 -4.12 -3.34
N GLY A 220 -17.77 -3.86 -4.10
CA GLY A 220 -17.70 -4.13 -5.53
C GLY A 220 -17.09 -5.50 -5.81
N HIS A 221 -17.55 -6.15 -6.87
CA HIS A 221 -17.00 -7.41 -7.36
C HIS A 221 -16.23 -7.18 -8.67
N TYR A 222 -15.03 -7.71 -8.76
CA TYR A 222 -14.18 -7.59 -9.95
C TYR A 222 -13.68 -8.96 -10.39
N ARG A 223 -13.90 -9.28 -11.67
CA ARG A 223 -13.37 -10.49 -12.29
C ARG A 223 -11.85 -10.41 -12.45
N ILE A 224 -11.16 -11.50 -12.13
CA ILE A 224 -9.74 -11.70 -12.38
C ILE A 224 -9.60 -12.58 -13.61
N SER A 225 -8.91 -12.07 -14.64
CA SER A 225 -8.66 -12.81 -15.87
C SER A 225 -7.61 -12.09 -16.70
N THR A 226 -6.67 -12.84 -17.27
CA THR A 226 -5.73 -12.36 -18.29
C THR A 226 -6.34 -12.33 -19.70
N GLU A 227 -7.45 -13.04 -19.90
CA GLU A 227 -8.08 -13.26 -21.22
C GLU A 227 -9.19 -12.25 -21.51
N VAL A 228 -9.88 -11.77 -20.45
CA VAL A 228 -11.00 -10.83 -20.58
C VAL A 228 -10.49 -9.39 -20.48
N ALA A 229 -10.74 -8.60 -21.53
CA ALA A 229 -10.41 -7.18 -21.55
C ALA A 229 -11.11 -6.42 -20.42
N GLY A 230 -10.38 -5.54 -19.74
CA GLY A 230 -10.94 -4.73 -18.64
C GLY A 230 -11.09 -5.49 -17.31
N SER A 231 -10.76 -6.78 -17.26
CA SER A 231 -10.67 -7.54 -16.00
C SER A 231 -9.41 -7.16 -15.22
N VAL A 232 -9.41 -7.52 -13.94
CA VAL A 232 -8.24 -7.38 -13.05
C VAL A 232 -7.09 -8.21 -13.61
N ASP A 233 -5.95 -7.56 -13.83
CA ASP A 233 -4.70 -8.23 -14.19
C ASP A 233 -4.05 -8.77 -12.91
N PRO A 234 -3.96 -10.11 -12.74
CA PRO A 234 -3.35 -10.69 -11.54
C PRO A 234 -1.88 -10.30 -11.40
N ALA A 235 -1.14 -10.12 -12.50
CA ALA A 235 0.27 -9.71 -12.46
C ALA A 235 0.45 -8.26 -12.03
N GLN A 236 -0.60 -7.44 -12.13
CA GLN A 236 -0.62 -6.05 -11.67
C GLN A 236 -1.60 -5.85 -10.51
N THR A 237 -1.75 -6.85 -9.65
CA THR A 237 -2.50 -6.77 -8.39
C THR A 237 -1.54 -6.74 -7.21
N TYR A 238 -1.63 -5.68 -6.41
CA TYR A 238 -0.75 -5.41 -5.28
C TYR A 238 -1.56 -5.38 -3.99
N ILE A 239 -1.26 -6.33 -3.11
CA ILE A 239 -1.93 -6.48 -1.82
C ILE A 239 -0.92 -6.21 -0.71
N VAL A 240 -1.31 -5.41 0.26
CA VAL A 240 -0.50 -5.10 1.44
C VAL A 240 -1.32 -5.24 2.70
N ARG A 241 -0.74 -5.90 3.70
CA ARG A 241 -1.28 -6.00 5.04
C ARG A 241 -0.75 -4.83 5.87
N PRO A 242 -1.60 -3.86 6.24
CA PRO A 242 -1.18 -2.76 7.11
C PRO A 242 -0.96 -3.27 8.54
N VAL A 243 0.10 -2.81 9.19
CA VAL A 243 0.49 -3.29 10.53
C VAL A 243 0.55 -2.18 11.58
N ILE A 244 0.36 -2.57 12.82
CA ILE A 244 0.58 -1.76 14.02
C ILE A 244 2.00 -2.04 14.49
N ARG A 245 2.85 -1.04 14.40
CA ARG A 245 4.25 -1.16 14.84
C ARG A 245 4.36 -1.38 16.35
N LYS A 246 5.30 -2.26 16.73
CA LYS A 246 5.81 -2.37 18.10
C LYS A 246 6.71 -1.18 18.43
#